data_AF-A0A0A2JIS9-F1
#
_entry.id   AF-A0A0A2JIS9-F1
#
_cell.length_a   1.000
_cell.length_b   1.000
_cell.length_c   1.000
_cell.angle_alpha   90.00
_cell.angle_beta   90.00
_cell.angle_gamma   90.00
#
_symmetry.space_group_name_H-M   'P 1'
#
loop_
_entity.id
_entity.type
_entity.pdbx_description
1 polymer ?
#
loop_
_entity_poly.entity_id
_entity_poly.type
_entity_poly.pdbx_seq_one_letter_code
_entity_poly.pdbx_strand_id
1 'polypeptide(L)'
;MLQLIQQHVQKSIERSMPPGEERTELQEAHDLVIHGEPEKFNGATSHEVRDHFHGWVAEQLPKVVDTPETLQRILDSHSEKKTEIPGPEYIFGARFNLALFVDDICLESLDHMDSPVVKIMYKQWGDLRPEERDYEIDPEWHDGTTDEEEEDVGWMYMSISEYVETYDRFAWTRMALWHEEYLRPPQMIDYFCDETRQPGFWRN
;
A
#
# COMPACT_ATOMS: atom_id res chain seq x y z
N MET A 1 6.78 -0.09 -14.15
CA MET A 1 6.15 -0.35 -12.83
C MET A 1 5.17 -1.53 -12.86
N LEU A 2 3.91 -1.35 -13.29
CA LEU A 2 2.87 -2.41 -13.23
C LEU A 2 3.31 -3.76 -13.84
N GLN A 3 3.89 -3.72 -15.04
CA GLN A 3 4.40 -4.94 -15.71
C GLN A 3 5.50 -5.66 -14.90
N LEU A 4 6.35 -4.93 -14.18
CA LEU A 4 7.39 -5.53 -13.34
C LEU A 4 6.77 -6.24 -12.13
N ILE A 5 5.75 -5.65 -11.52
CA ILE A 5 5.02 -6.29 -10.41
C ILE A 5 4.31 -7.55 -10.92
N GLN A 6 3.60 -7.47 -12.05
CA GLN A 6 2.92 -8.63 -12.65
C GLN A 6 3.90 -9.76 -13.00
N GLN A 7 5.07 -9.44 -13.57
CA GLN A 7 6.12 -10.42 -13.83
C GLN A 7 6.66 -11.05 -12.54
N HIS A 8 6.79 -10.26 -11.47
CA HIS A 8 7.25 -10.77 -10.18
C HIS A 8 6.21 -11.70 -9.54
N VAL A 9 4.93 -11.31 -9.54
CA VAL A 9 3.80 -12.17 -9.13
C VAL A 9 3.83 -13.50 -9.88
N GLN A 10 3.94 -13.44 -11.21
CA GLN A 10 4.00 -14.64 -12.05
C GLN A 10 5.14 -15.58 -11.63
N LYS A 11 6.35 -15.04 -11.47
CA LYS A 11 7.52 -15.81 -11.04
C LYS A 11 7.36 -16.38 -9.62
N SER A 12 6.70 -15.66 -8.72
CA SER A 12 6.45 -16.13 -7.35
C SER A 12 5.48 -17.32 -7.35
N ILE A 13 4.40 -17.23 -8.12
CA ILE A 13 3.44 -18.33 -8.31
C ILE A 13 4.14 -19.54 -8.94
N GLU A 14 4.93 -19.35 -10.00
CA GLU A 14 5.67 -20.45 -10.64
C GLU A 14 6.64 -21.16 -9.67
N ARG A 15 7.26 -20.42 -8.76
CA ARG A 15 8.20 -20.96 -7.76
C ARG A 15 7.52 -21.72 -6.63
N SER A 16 6.31 -21.31 -6.23
CA SER A 16 5.57 -21.94 -5.14
C SER A 16 4.83 -23.21 -5.58
N MET A 17 4.74 -23.45 -6.89
CA MET A 17 3.97 -24.54 -7.49
C MET A 17 4.82 -25.77 -7.85
N PRO A 18 4.27 -26.99 -7.72
CA PRO A 18 4.86 -28.19 -8.32
C PRO A 18 4.97 -28.05 -9.86
N PRO A 19 6.00 -28.62 -10.51
CA PRO A 19 6.13 -28.56 -11.95
C PRO A 19 4.91 -29.13 -12.68
N GLY A 20 4.27 -28.32 -13.54
CA GLY A 20 3.16 -28.72 -14.40
C GLY A 20 1.75 -28.44 -13.86
N GLU A 21 1.62 -27.78 -12.71
CA GLU A 21 0.33 -27.27 -12.22
C GLU A 21 0.17 -25.78 -12.53
N GLU A 22 -1.00 -25.39 -13.05
CA GLU A 22 -1.39 -23.98 -13.27
C GLU A 22 -2.43 -23.57 -12.22
N ARG A 23 -2.18 -22.46 -11.50
CA ARG A 23 -3.10 -21.80 -10.56
C ARG A 23 -3.55 -20.46 -11.12
N THR A 24 -4.40 -20.51 -12.12
CA THR A 24 -4.96 -19.29 -12.74
C THR A 24 -5.73 -18.44 -11.73
N GLU A 25 -6.33 -19.06 -10.70
CA GLU A 25 -7.03 -18.36 -9.62
C GLU A 25 -6.12 -17.43 -8.79
N LEU A 26 -4.84 -17.79 -8.61
CA LEU A 26 -3.89 -16.96 -7.88
C LEU A 26 -3.42 -15.77 -8.73
N GLN A 27 -3.24 -15.98 -10.03
CA GLN A 27 -2.92 -14.90 -10.97
C GLN A 27 -4.06 -13.88 -11.03
N GLU A 28 -5.32 -14.36 -11.12
CA GLU A 28 -6.51 -13.50 -11.10
C GLU A 28 -6.65 -12.74 -9.77
N ALA A 29 -6.33 -13.38 -8.64
CA ALA A 29 -6.34 -12.73 -7.34
C ALA A 29 -5.32 -11.57 -7.22
N HIS A 30 -4.21 -11.65 -7.95
CA HIS A 30 -3.16 -10.63 -8.04
C HIS A 30 -3.23 -9.80 -9.33
N ASP A 31 -4.33 -9.86 -10.09
CA ASP A 31 -4.49 -8.97 -11.23
C ASP A 31 -4.63 -7.52 -10.73
N LEU A 32 -3.51 -6.81 -10.80
CA LEU A 32 -3.39 -5.42 -10.42
C LEU A 32 -4.08 -4.56 -11.48
N VAL A 33 -5.30 -4.15 -11.16
CA VAL A 33 -6.08 -3.25 -12.00
C VAL A 33 -5.79 -1.81 -11.59
N ILE A 34 -5.57 -0.94 -12.57
CA ILE A 34 -5.52 0.51 -12.33
C ILE A 34 -6.94 0.96 -11.97
N HIS A 35 -7.14 1.37 -10.73
CA HIS A 35 -8.42 1.86 -10.24
C HIS A 35 -8.56 3.35 -10.54
N GLY A 36 -9.15 3.67 -11.69
CA GLY A 36 -9.44 5.04 -12.13
C GLY A 36 -8.74 5.44 -13.43
N GLU A 37 -8.99 6.68 -13.86
CA GLU A 37 -8.28 7.29 -14.99
C GLU A 37 -6.94 7.84 -14.46
N PRO A 38 -5.78 7.41 -14.99
CA PRO A 38 -4.47 7.87 -14.53
C PRO A 38 -4.37 9.40 -14.45
N GLU A 39 -5.02 10.10 -15.38
CA GLU A 39 -5.02 11.55 -15.47
C GLU A 39 -5.63 12.23 -14.24
N LYS A 40 -6.53 11.56 -13.51
CA LYS A 40 -7.15 12.08 -12.27
C LYS A 40 -6.20 12.08 -11.08
N PHE A 41 -5.12 11.31 -11.15
CA PHE A 41 -4.13 11.20 -10.08
C PHE A 41 -2.86 12.03 -10.36
N ASN A 42 -2.81 12.73 -11.49
CA ASN A 42 -1.69 13.62 -11.79
C ASN A 42 -1.66 14.79 -10.81
N GLY A 43 -0.63 14.84 -9.97
CA GLY A 43 -0.49 15.83 -8.90
C GLY A 43 -1.37 15.56 -7.67
N ALA A 44 -2.00 14.37 -7.59
CA ALA A 44 -2.75 13.99 -6.41
C ALA A 44 -1.80 13.70 -5.24
N THR A 45 -2.23 14.12 -4.05
CA THR A 45 -1.57 13.84 -2.78
C THR A 45 -1.82 12.39 -2.34
N SER A 46 -0.98 11.90 -1.42
CA SER A 46 -1.20 10.59 -0.78
C SER A 46 -2.58 10.49 -0.12
N HIS A 47 -3.09 11.59 0.44
CA HIS A 47 -4.45 11.67 1.01
C HIS A 47 -5.56 11.50 -0.03
N GLU A 48 -5.46 12.16 -1.18
CA GLU A 48 -6.48 12.03 -2.25
C GLU A 48 -6.51 10.62 -2.84
N VAL A 49 -5.33 10.00 -2.98
CA VAL A 49 -5.23 8.58 -3.37
C VAL A 49 -5.88 7.69 -2.31
N ARG A 50 -5.68 7.99 -1.00
CA ARG A 50 -6.30 7.26 0.12
C ARG A 50 -7.82 7.38 0.11
N ASP A 51 -8.36 8.58 -0.07
CA ASP A 51 -9.81 8.82 -0.16
C ASP A 51 -10.43 8.04 -1.32
N HIS A 52 -9.77 8.06 -2.49
CA HIS A 52 -10.22 7.27 -3.63
C HIS A 52 -10.23 5.78 -3.32
N PHE A 53 -9.18 5.28 -2.68
CA PHE A 53 -9.10 3.87 -2.27
C PHE A 53 -10.18 3.51 -1.25
N HIS A 54 -10.47 4.38 -0.27
CA HIS A 54 -11.57 4.20 0.68
C HIS A 54 -12.92 4.07 -0.03
N GLY A 55 -13.19 4.94 -1.00
CA GLY A 55 -14.39 4.86 -1.84
C GLY A 55 -14.48 3.54 -2.60
N TRP A 56 -13.40 3.13 -3.25
CA TRP A 56 -13.34 1.86 -3.98
C TRP A 56 -13.60 0.65 -3.06
N VAL A 57 -12.97 0.60 -1.88
CA VAL A 57 -13.19 -0.49 -0.90
C VAL A 57 -14.65 -0.54 -0.49
N ALA A 58 -15.26 0.60 -0.15
CA ALA A 58 -16.67 0.67 0.23
C ALA A 58 -17.61 0.14 -0.87
N GLU A 59 -17.28 0.36 -2.16
CA GLU A 59 -18.03 -0.19 -3.30
C GLU A 59 -17.81 -1.70 -3.51
N GLN A 60 -16.64 -2.23 -3.13
CA GLN A 60 -16.32 -3.65 -3.30
C GLN A 60 -16.81 -4.53 -2.15
N LEU A 61 -16.84 -4.03 -0.92
CA LEU A 61 -17.23 -4.81 0.26
C LEU A 61 -18.57 -5.56 0.08
N PRO A 62 -19.65 -4.94 -0.44
CA PRO A 62 -20.91 -5.64 -0.69
C PRO A 62 -20.84 -6.76 -1.75
N LYS A 63 -19.82 -6.77 -2.60
CA LYS A 63 -19.64 -7.74 -3.68
C LYS A 63 -18.83 -8.96 -3.26
N VAL A 64 -17.99 -8.81 -2.22
CA VAL A 64 -17.11 -9.87 -1.72
C VAL A 64 -17.64 -10.56 -0.48
N VAL A 65 -18.65 -9.98 0.18
CA VAL A 65 -19.41 -10.64 1.24
C VAL A 65 -20.47 -11.58 0.67
N ASP A 66 -20.61 -12.75 1.29
CA ASP A 66 -21.57 -13.78 0.84
C ASP A 66 -23.03 -13.29 0.86
N THR A 67 -23.37 -12.46 1.86
CA THR A 67 -24.75 -11.97 2.06
C THR A 67 -24.78 -10.55 2.64
N PRO A 68 -25.84 -9.77 2.37
CA PRO A 68 -26.08 -8.48 3.03
C PRO A 68 -26.11 -8.58 4.55
N GLU A 69 -26.64 -9.67 5.11
CA GLU A 69 -26.69 -9.90 6.56
C GLU A 69 -25.30 -10.08 7.17
N THR A 70 -24.39 -10.76 6.46
CA THR A 70 -22.98 -10.86 6.87
C THR A 70 -22.33 -9.48 6.90
N LEU A 71 -22.55 -8.66 5.86
CA LEU A 71 -22.03 -7.30 5.82
C LEU A 71 -22.58 -6.45 6.97
N GLN A 72 -23.89 -6.49 7.21
CA GLN A 72 -24.52 -5.74 8.31
C GLN A 72 -23.94 -6.15 9.66
N ARG A 73 -23.75 -7.45 9.90
CA ARG A 73 -23.13 -7.94 11.14
C ARG A 73 -21.69 -7.43 11.33
N ILE A 74 -20.90 -7.39 10.26
CA ILE A 74 -19.55 -6.82 10.31
C ILE A 74 -19.65 -5.33 10.66
N LEU A 75 -20.46 -4.55 9.94
CA LEU A 75 -20.64 -3.12 10.19
C LEU A 75 -21.11 -2.84 11.63
N ASP A 76 -22.10 -3.58 12.12
CA ASP A 76 -22.63 -3.45 13.48
C ASP A 76 -21.52 -3.72 14.51
N SER A 77 -20.74 -4.80 14.33
CA SER A 77 -19.66 -5.16 15.23
C SER A 77 -18.51 -4.13 15.29
N HIS A 78 -18.27 -3.40 14.20
CA HIS A 78 -17.31 -2.28 14.17
C HIS A 78 -17.89 -1.01 14.79
N SER A 79 -19.17 -0.71 14.54
CA SER A 79 -19.85 0.47 15.09
C SER A 79 -19.95 0.46 16.62
N GLU A 80 -19.96 -0.73 17.23
CA GLU A 80 -19.99 -0.94 18.68
C GLU A 80 -18.59 -0.81 19.34
N LYS A 81 -17.49 -0.99 18.58
CA LYS A 81 -16.11 -1.04 19.09
C LYS A 81 -15.27 0.18 18.70
N LYS A 82 -15.89 1.35 18.89
CA LYS A 82 -15.65 2.65 18.25
C LYS A 82 -14.24 3.27 18.19
N THR A 83 -13.15 2.66 18.67
CA THR A 83 -11.86 3.38 18.75
C THR A 83 -10.58 2.56 18.54
N GLU A 84 -10.61 1.23 18.54
CA GLU A 84 -9.35 0.45 18.51
C GLU A 84 -9.26 -0.58 17.38
N ILE A 85 -10.33 -0.78 16.61
CA ILE A 85 -10.36 -1.81 15.56
C ILE A 85 -10.35 -1.12 14.19
N PRO A 86 -9.45 -1.52 13.27
CA PRO A 86 -9.47 -1.17 11.85
C PRO A 86 -10.86 -1.27 11.23
N GLY A 87 -11.10 -0.64 10.07
CA GLY A 87 -12.39 -0.69 9.38
C GLY A 87 -12.91 -2.12 9.06
N PRO A 88 -14.19 -2.28 8.70
CA PRO A 88 -14.83 -3.58 8.43
C PRO A 88 -14.10 -4.42 7.35
N GLU A 89 -13.40 -3.76 6.44
CA GLU A 89 -12.56 -4.36 5.40
C GLU A 89 -11.32 -5.12 5.94
N TYR A 90 -10.97 -4.93 7.21
CA TYR A 90 -9.79 -5.52 7.82
C TYR A 90 -9.72 -7.04 7.65
N ILE A 91 -10.86 -7.72 7.78
CA ILE A 91 -10.94 -9.18 7.72
C ILE A 91 -10.84 -9.74 6.30
N PHE A 92 -10.86 -8.89 5.27
CA PHE A 92 -10.84 -9.31 3.86
C PHE A 92 -9.41 -9.36 3.27
N GLY A 93 -8.40 -9.14 4.10
CA GLY A 93 -6.99 -9.31 3.77
C GLY A 93 -6.33 -8.07 3.15
N ALA A 94 -5.07 -8.23 2.74
CA ALA A 94 -4.19 -7.13 2.30
C ALA A 94 -4.80 -6.29 1.16
N ARG A 95 -5.50 -6.92 0.20
CA ARG A 95 -6.10 -6.25 -0.97
C ARG A 95 -7.06 -5.10 -0.62
N PHE A 96 -7.73 -5.16 0.52
CA PHE A 96 -8.68 -4.12 0.93
C PHE A 96 -8.11 -3.16 1.98
N ASN A 97 -6.88 -3.39 2.43
CA ASN A 97 -6.24 -2.58 3.46
C ASN A 97 -4.96 -1.89 2.98
N LEU A 98 -4.40 -2.33 1.85
CA LEU A 98 -3.19 -1.81 1.25
C LEU A 98 -3.45 -1.45 -0.21
N ALA A 99 -2.94 -0.29 -0.61
CA ALA A 99 -2.94 0.15 -2.00
C ALA A 99 -1.53 0.48 -2.45
N LEU A 100 -1.29 0.31 -3.75
CA LEU A 100 -0.05 0.77 -4.38
C LEU A 100 -0.31 2.06 -5.14
N PHE A 101 0.63 3.00 -5.06
CA PHE A 101 0.63 4.19 -5.89
C PHE A 101 2.05 4.55 -6.31
N VAL A 102 2.15 5.38 -7.34
CA VAL A 102 3.40 5.68 -8.03
C VAL A 102 3.49 7.19 -8.16
N ASP A 103 4.60 7.76 -7.71
CA ASP A 103 4.96 9.15 -7.96
C ASP A 103 6.17 9.23 -8.90
N ASP A 104 6.70 10.45 -9.08
CA ASP A 104 7.84 10.68 -9.95
C ASP A 104 9.11 9.94 -9.45
N ILE A 105 9.32 9.80 -8.13
CA ILE A 105 10.47 9.06 -7.59
C ILE A 105 10.35 7.58 -7.93
N CYS A 106 9.16 6.98 -7.79
CA CYS A 106 8.91 5.61 -8.22
C CYS A 106 9.20 5.42 -9.72
N LEU A 107 8.81 6.37 -10.58
CA LEU A 107 9.08 6.28 -12.01
C LEU A 107 10.58 6.42 -12.31
N GLU A 108 11.26 7.40 -11.71
CA GLU A 108 12.70 7.61 -11.87
C GLU A 108 13.54 6.45 -11.34
N SER A 109 13.06 5.74 -10.31
CA SER A 109 13.76 4.57 -9.76
C SER A 109 13.99 3.47 -10.81
N LEU A 110 13.21 3.43 -11.90
CA LEU A 110 13.43 2.51 -13.02
C LEU A 110 14.78 2.71 -13.71
N ASP A 111 15.29 3.93 -13.73
CA ASP A 111 16.55 4.30 -14.39
C ASP A 111 17.70 4.47 -13.39
N HIS A 112 17.38 4.77 -12.13
CA HIS A 112 18.37 5.15 -11.11
C HIS A 112 18.66 4.07 -10.06
N MET A 113 17.82 3.03 -9.92
CA MET A 113 18.00 1.98 -8.92
C MET A 113 18.07 0.60 -9.56
N ASP A 114 18.93 -0.26 -9.02
CA ASP A 114 18.98 -1.69 -9.40
C ASP A 114 17.66 -2.41 -9.08
N SER A 115 16.97 -1.95 -8.02
CA SER A 115 15.68 -2.46 -7.59
C SER A 115 14.67 -1.30 -7.51
N PRO A 116 13.86 -1.10 -8.56
CA PRO A 116 12.86 -0.03 -8.60
C PRO A 116 11.82 -0.17 -7.48
N VAL A 117 11.28 0.96 -7.04
CA VAL A 117 10.43 1.04 -5.85
C VAL A 117 9.02 1.54 -6.16
N VAL A 118 8.04 1.10 -5.38
CA VAL A 118 6.65 1.55 -5.41
C VAL A 118 6.24 2.01 -4.02
N LYS A 119 5.26 2.92 -3.92
CA LYS A 119 4.69 3.29 -2.62
C LYS A 119 3.60 2.32 -2.23
N ILE A 120 3.67 1.83 -1.00
CA ILE A 120 2.61 1.05 -0.36
C ILE A 120 1.92 1.93 0.69
N MET A 121 0.61 2.09 0.56
CA MET A 121 -0.22 2.91 1.42
C MET A 121 -1.06 2.04 2.34
N TYR A 122 -1.10 2.40 3.62
CA TYR A 122 -2.01 1.80 4.57
C TYR A 122 -3.34 2.56 4.63
N LYS A 123 -4.44 1.84 4.38
CA LYS A 123 -5.77 2.42 4.34
C LYS A 123 -6.19 3.03 5.67
N GLN A 124 -5.87 2.36 6.77
CA GLN A 124 -6.39 2.70 8.11
C GLN A 124 -5.60 3.84 8.76
N TRP A 125 -4.54 4.32 8.10
CA TRP A 125 -3.79 5.46 8.60
C TRP A 125 -4.58 6.75 8.40
N GLY A 126 -4.61 7.56 9.47
CA GLY A 126 -4.90 9.00 9.47
C GLY A 126 -6.07 9.44 8.59
N ASP A 127 -7.30 9.38 9.10
CA ASP A 127 -8.43 10.14 8.55
C ASP A 127 -8.24 11.63 8.91
N LEU A 128 -7.20 12.26 8.35
CA LEU A 128 -7.08 13.71 8.40
C LEU A 128 -8.22 14.31 7.58
N ARG A 129 -8.97 15.23 8.18
CA ARG A 129 -9.98 16.00 7.45
C ARG A 129 -9.29 16.88 6.41
N PRO A 130 -9.97 17.27 5.33
CA PRO A 130 -9.37 18.12 4.30
C PRO A 130 -8.66 19.37 4.83
N GLU A 131 -9.17 19.97 5.92
CA GLU A 131 -8.57 21.15 6.54
C GLU A 131 -7.28 20.85 7.32
N GLU A 132 -7.04 19.59 7.69
CA GLU A 132 -5.86 19.11 8.42
C GLU A 132 -4.74 18.65 7.49
N ARG A 133 -4.97 18.66 6.17
CA ARG A 133 -4.02 18.20 5.15
C ARG A 133 -3.14 19.32 4.57
N ASP A 134 -3.38 20.57 4.99
CA ASP A 134 -2.57 21.73 4.60
C ASP A 134 -1.47 21.97 5.64
N TYR A 135 -0.44 21.12 5.60
CA TYR A 135 0.71 21.18 6.49
C TYR A 135 2.01 21.40 5.72
N GLU A 136 2.98 22.04 6.38
CA GLU A 136 4.32 22.22 5.84
C GLU A 136 5.08 20.90 5.97
N ILE A 137 5.62 20.42 4.85
CA ILE A 137 6.42 19.19 4.80
C ILE A 137 7.86 19.54 5.15
N ASP A 138 8.47 18.74 6.03
CA ASP A 138 9.88 18.85 6.37
C ASP A 138 10.74 18.57 5.12
N PRO A 139 11.72 19.44 4.80
CA PRO A 139 12.48 19.32 3.57
C PRO A 139 13.34 18.06 3.45
N GLU A 140 13.64 17.37 4.56
CA GLU A 140 14.43 16.13 4.57
C GLU A 140 13.56 14.86 4.44
N TRP A 141 12.25 14.98 4.63
CA TRP A 141 11.33 13.84 4.70
C TRP A 141 10.22 13.93 3.64
N HIS A 142 9.76 12.79 3.12
CA HIS A 142 8.63 12.81 2.19
C HIS A 142 7.29 12.71 2.96
N ASP A 143 6.41 13.70 2.77
CA ASP A 143 5.08 13.83 3.39
C ASP A 143 5.06 13.98 4.94
N GLY A 144 6.22 14.02 5.60
CA GLY A 144 6.35 14.19 7.05
C GLY A 144 6.44 15.66 7.46
N THR A 145 5.98 15.98 8.67
CA THR A 145 5.90 17.35 9.21
C THR A 145 6.94 17.68 10.27
N THR A 146 7.63 16.66 10.79
CA THR A 146 8.63 16.79 11.86
C THR A 146 10.00 16.24 11.45
N ASP A 147 11.01 16.42 12.29
CA ASP A 147 12.30 15.74 12.16
C ASP A 147 12.29 14.34 12.82
N GLU A 148 11.14 13.86 13.31
CA GLU A 148 11.02 12.59 14.01
C GLU A 148 11.04 11.40 13.03
N GLU A 149 12.10 10.59 13.03
CA GLU A 149 12.26 9.45 12.12
C GLU A 149 11.12 8.41 12.21
N GLU A 150 10.35 8.40 13.30
CA GLU A 150 9.24 7.48 13.53
C GLU A 150 7.86 8.04 13.12
N GLU A 151 7.79 9.26 12.58
CA GLU A 151 6.53 9.86 12.12
C GLU A 151 5.89 9.00 11.01
N ASP A 152 4.74 8.39 11.31
CA ASP A 152 3.95 7.61 10.37
C ASP A 152 3.17 8.53 9.44
N VAL A 153 3.47 8.50 8.13
CA VAL A 153 2.77 9.27 7.07
C VAL A 153 1.75 8.40 6.31
N GLY A 154 1.55 7.16 6.76
CA GLY A 154 0.56 6.22 6.23
C GLY A 154 0.93 5.59 4.91
N TRP A 155 2.18 5.74 4.47
CA TRP A 155 2.75 5.06 3.33
C TRP A 155 4.26 4.92 3.48
N MET A 156 4.84 3.90 2.84
CA MET A 156 6.29 3.71 2.76
C MET A 156 6.72 3.24 1.38
N TYR A 157 8.02 3.29 1.07
CA TYR A 157 8.55 2.65 -0.13
C TYR A 157 8.72 1.15 0.07
N MET A 158 8.52 0.40 -1.00
CA MET A 158 8.75 -1.03 -1.08
C MET A 158 9.40 -1.34 -2.42
N SER A 159 10.36 -2.26 -2.44
CA SER A 159 10.88 -2.76 -3.71
C SER A 159 9.78 -3.49 -4.48
N ILE A 160 9.72 -3.31 -5.80
CA ILE A 160 8.76 -4.05 -6.65
C ILE A 160 8.88 -5.57 -6.45
N SER A 161 10.10 -6.06 -6.22
CA SER A 161 10.37 -7.47 -6.02
C SER A 161 9.90 -8.02 -4.68
N GLU A 162 9.41 -7.19 -3.77
CA GLU A 162 8.91 -7.60 -2.46
C GLU A 162 7.39 -7.62 -2.41
N TYR A 163 6.70 -7.26 -3.49
CA TYR A 163 5.24 -7.12 -3.52
C TYR A 163 4.51 -8.34 -2.93
N VAL A 164 4.86 -9.56 -3.36
CA VAL A 164 4.17 -10.77 -2.89
C VAL A 164 4.46 -11.01 -1.41
N GLU A 165 5.72 -10.93 -1.01
CA GLU A 165 6.14 -11.17 0.38
C GLU A 165 5.52 -10.16 1.35
N THR A 166 5.46 -8.89 0.95
CA THR A 166 4.86 -7.82 1.73
C THR A 166 3.34 -7.97 1.84
N TYR A 167 2.64 -8.27 0.74
CA TYR A 167 1.19 -8.49 0.78
C TYR A 167 0.84 -9.72 1.62
N ASP A 168 1.59 -10.82 1.49
CA ASP A 168 1.40 -12.03 2.32
C ASP A 168 1.65 -11.73 3.80
N ARG A 169 2.71 -10.96 4.11
CA ARG A 169 3.04 -10.55 5.48
C ARG A 169 1.89 -9.78 6.14
N PHE A 170 1.20 -8.94 5.38
CA PHE A 170 0.07 -8.15 5.89
C PHE A 170 -1.31 -8.83 5.75
N ALA A 171 -1.42 -10.00 5.08
CA ALA A 171 -2.73 -10.56 4.71
C ALA A 171 -3.51 -11.25 5.84
N TRP A 172 -2.88 -11.77 6.91
CA TRP A 172 -3.57 -12.79 7.73
C TRP A 172 -3.54 -12.69 9.26
N THR A 173 -2.61 -11.99 9.92
CA THR A 173 -2.61 -11.92 11.41
C THR A 173 -1.74 -10.80 11.98
N ARG A 174 -1.29 -9.88 11.12
CA ARG A 174 -0.06 -9.11 11.36
C ARG A 174 -0.13 -7.68 10.83
N MET A 175 -1.31 -7.11 10.62
CA MET A 175 -1.39 -5.69 10.25
C MET A 175 -0.99 -4.75 11.41
N ALA A 176 -0.98 -5.24 12.67
CA ALA A 176 -0.28 -4.57 13.77
C ALA A 176 1.23 -4.40 13.48
N LEU A 177 1.80 -5.19 12.55
CA LEU A 177 3.16 -5.00 12.08
C LEU A 177 3.32 -3.79 11.17
N TRP A 178 2.25 -3.10 10.71
CA TRP A 178 2.46 -1.85 9.96
C TRP A 178 3.37 -0.94 10.78
N HIS A 179 3.04 -0.69 12.05
CA HIS A 179 3.87 0.13 12.93
C HIS A 179 5.22 -0.49 13.31
N GLU A 180 5.38 -1.82 13.23
CA GLU A 180 6.67 -2.48 13.52
C GLU A 180 7.61 -2.50 12.31
N GLU A 181 7.07 -2.49 11.09
CA GLU A 181 7.81 -2.60 9.83
C GLU A 181 7.83 -1.26 9.07
N TYR A 182 7.09 -0.27 9.55
CA TYR A 182 7.01 1.05 8.97
C TYR A 182 8.38 1.70 9.00
N LEU A 183 8.79 2.20 7.85
CA LEU A 183 9.96 3.05 7.69
C LEU A 183 9.53 4.35 7.07
N ARG A 184 9.94 5.45 7.70
CA ARG A 184 9.59 6.78 7.26
C ARG A 184 10.30 7.10 5.94
N PRO A 185 9.57 7.43 4.87
CA PRO A 185 10.17 7.77 3.59
C PRO A 185 11.16 8.94 3.70
N PRO A 186 12.39 8.83 3.16
CA PRO A 186 12.81 7.89 2.11
C PRO A 186 13.48 6.58 2.59
N GLN A 187 13.39 6.23 3.88
CA GLN A 187 14.04 5.02 4.39
C GLN A 187 13.46 3.72 3.79
N MET A 188 14.31 2.70 3.70
CA MET A 188 13.96 1.33 3.28
C MET A 188 14.79 0.30 4.04
N ILE A 189 14.23 -0.89 4.31
CA ILE A 189 14.89 -1.94 5.11
C ILE A 189 16.24 -2.33 4.48
N ASP A 190 16.28 -2.50 3.16
CA ASP A 190 17.49 -2.89 2.43
C ASP A 190 18.59 -1.82 2.42
N TYR A 191 18.23 -0.54 2.65
CA TYR A 191 19.10 0.63 2.46
C TYR A 191 19.17 1.53 3.69
N PHE A 192 18.72 1.06 4.85
CA PHE A 192 18.64 1.86 6.07
C PHE A 192 19.99 2.47 6.47
N CYS A 193 21.10 1.80 6.15
CA CYS A 193 22.45 2.24 6.48
C CYS A 193 23.19 2.99 5.35
N ASP A 194 22.60 3.17 4.17
CA ASP A 194 23.25 3.80 3.01
C ASP A 194 22.29 4.76 2.30
N GLU A 195 22.36 6.04 2.70
CA GLU A 195 21.57 7.14 2.13
C GLU A 195 21.71 7.25 0.61
N THR A 196 22.85 6.86 0.04
CA THR A 196 23.09 6.94 -1.41
C THR A 196 22.21 6.00 -2.21
N ARG A 197 21.57 5.04 -1.53
CA ARG A 197 20.68 4.04 -2.11
C ARG A 197 19.21 4.30 -1.80
N GLN A 198 18.89 5.37 -1.08
CA GLN A 198 17.52 5.74 -0.76
C GLN A 198 16.79 6.29 -2.00
N PRO A 199 15.48 6.03 -2.16
CA PRO A 199 14.68 6.61 -3.22
C PRO A 199 14.73 8.14 -3.23
N GLY A 200 15.06 8.71 -4.39
CA GLY A 200 15.14 10.16 -4.59
C GLY A 200 16.52 10.76 -4.35
N PHE A 201 17.51 10.01 -3.83
CA PHE A 201 18.86 10.53 -3.57
C PHE A 201 19.52 11.16 -4.81
N TRP A 202 19.24 10.64 -6.01
CA TRP A 202 19.77 11.14 -7.29
C TRP A 202 19.26 12.53 -7.70
N ARG A 203 18.29 13.09 -6.99
CA ARG A 203 17.78 14.45 -7.24
C ARG A 203 18.62 15.54 -6.56
N ASN A 204 19.59 15.15 -5.72
CA ASN A 204 20.48 16.03 -4.96
C ASN A 204 21.79 16.37 -5.70
#